data_AF-A0AA41MT03-F1
#
_entry.id   AF-A0AA41MT03-F1
#
_cell.length_a   1.000
_cell.length_b   1.000
_cell.length_c   1.000
_cell.angle_alpha   90.00
_cell.angle_beta   90.00
_cell.angle_gamma   90.00
#
_symmetry.space_group_name_H-M   'P 1'
#
loop_
_entity.id
_entity.type
_entity.pdbx_description
1 polymer ?
#
loop_
_entity_poly.entity_id
_entity_poly.type
_entity_poly.pdbx_seq_one_letter_code
_entity_poly.pdbx_strand_id
1 'polypeptide(L)' 'MIKAESDVKKLEDQLQLGQIEEVILQAENELSLARKMLQWKPWEPLVEEPPANQWKWPI' A
#
# COMPACT_ATOMS: atom_id res chain seq x y z
N MET A 1 15.26 9.94 6.13
CA MET A 1 15.92 9.02 5.17
C MET A 1 16.18 9.73 3.85
N ILE A 2 15.16 10.19 3.10
CA ILE A 2 15.39 10.92 1.82
C ILE A 2 16.11 12.27 1.98
N LYS A 3 15.86 13.00 3.08
CA LYS A 3 16.56 14.28 3.34
C LYS A 3 18.03 14.13 3.79
N ALA A 4 18.50 12.91 4.04
CA ALA A 4 19.83 12.65 4.57
C ALA A 4 20.85 12.34 3.47
N GLU A 5 20.41 11.75 2.36
CA GLU A 5 21.27 11.32 1.26
C GLU A 5 20.89 12.08 -0.02
N SER A 6 21.83 12.85 -0.57
CA SER A 6 21.62 13.65 -1.80
C SER A 6 21.90 12.87 -3.09
N ASP A 7 22.49 11.69 -2.97
CA ASP A 7 22.91 10.86 -4.11
C ASP A 7 21.83 9.83 -4.44
N VAL A 8 21.30 9.89 -5.66
CA VAL A 8 20.16 9.08 -6.12
C VAL A 8 20.49 7.59 -6.08
N LYS A 9 21.69 7.17 -6.49
CA LYS A 9 22.08 5.75 -6.53
C LYS A 9 22.15 5.13 -5.14
N LYS A 10 22.73 5.85 -4.18
CA LYS A 10 22.80 5.38 -2.80
C LYS A 10 21.41 5.29 -2.17
N LEU A 11 20.52 6.22 -2.53
CA LEU A 11 19.16 6.22 -2.06
C LEU A 11 18.39 5.00 -2.59
N GLU A 12 18.53 4.67 -3.87
CA GLU A 12 17.94 3.47 -4.49
C GLU A 12 18.47 2.18 -3.83
N ASP A 13 19.78 2.09 -3.63
CA ASP A 13 20.42 0.95 -2.95
C ASP A 13 19.94 0.79 -1.49
N GLN A 14 19.73 1.90 -0.78
CA GLN A 14 19.21 1.89 0.59
C GLN A 14 17.72 1.55 0.66
N LEU A 15 16.92 2.03 -0.29
CA LEU A 15 15.49 1.78 -0.33
C LEU A 15 15.18 0.34 -0.77
N GLN A 16 16.03 -0.27 -1.60
CA GLN A 16 15.83 -1.62 -2.16
C GLN A 16 14.46 -1.79 -2.86
N LEU A 17 13.88 -0.68 -3.34
CA LEU A 17 12.54 -0.62 -3.94
C LEU A 17 12.59 -0.39 -5.45
N GLY A 18 13.72 -0.70 -6.10
CA GLY A 18 13.92 -0.45 -7.52
C GLY A 18 14.33 0.98 -7.81
N GLN A 19 13.88 1.52 -8.94
CA GLN A 19 14.23 2.87 -9.38
C GLN A 19 13.43 3.94 -8.65
N ILE A 20 14.01 5.13 -8.49
CA ILE A 20 13.36 6.24 -7.77
C ILE A 20 12.05 6.70 -8.43
N GLU A 21 11.90 6.53 -9.75
CA GLU A 21 10.67 6.84 -10.48
C GLU A 21 9.49 5.96 -10.02
N GLU A 22 9.73 4.67 -9.79
CA GLU A 22 8.73 3.74 -9.27
C GLU A 22 8.34 4.08 -7.83
N VAL A 23 9.31 4.53 -7.03
CA VAL A 23 9.06 5.00 -5.65
C VAL A 23 8.19 6.25 -5.64
N ILE A 24 8.40 7.19 -6.55
CA ILE A 24 7.55 8.40 -6.66
C ILE A 24 6.13 8.00 -7.07
N LEU A 25 5.98 7.13 -8.07
CA LEU A 25 4.66 6.65 -8.51
C LEU A 25 3.94 5.89 -7.38
N GLN A 26 4.68 5.07 -6.62
CA GLN A 26 4.15 4.37 -5.45
C GLN A 26 3.69 5.35 -4.37
N ALA A 27 4.47 6.40 -4.09
CA ALA A 27 4.09 7.43 -3.12
C ALA A 27 2.81 8.19 -3.54
N GLU A 28 2.64 8.47 -4.83
CA GLU A 28 1.40 9.06 -5.35
C GLU A 28 0.20 8.13 -5.20
N ASN A 29 0.39 6.84 -5.52
CA ASN A 29 -0.64 5.81 -5.34
C ASN A 29 -1.03 5.64 -3.87
N GLU A 30 -0.06 5.63 -2.97
CA GLU A 30 -0.29 5.57 -1.52
C GLU A 30 -1.03 6.80 -1.00
N LEU A 31 -0.69 7.99 -1.48
CA LEU A 31 -1.40 9.21 -1.12
C LEU A 31 -2.86 9.20 -1.60
N SER A 32 -3.10 8.68 -2.81
CA SER A 32 -4.45 8.46 -3.34
C SER A 32 -5.21 7.41 -2.52
N LEU A 33 -4.55 6.32 -2.15
CA LEU A 33 -5.11 5.25 -1.32
C LEU A 33 -5.48 5.77 0.07
N ALA A 34 -4.61 6.53 0.73
CA ALA A 34 -4.87 7.11 2.05
C ALA A 34 -6.11 8.03 2.04
N ARG A 35 -6.29 8.82 0.98
CA ARG A 35 -7.50 9.65 0.80
C ARG A 35 -8.76 8.79 0.63
N LYS A 36 -8.69 7.68 -0.11
CA LYS A 36 -9.81 6.75 -0.28
C LYS A 36 -10.12 5.97 1.00
N MET A 37 -9.09 5.58 1.75
CA MET A 37 -9.23 4.88 3.03
C MET A 37 -10.04 5.70 4.05
N LEU A 38 -9.88 7.02 4.07
CA LEU A 38 -10.69 7.91 4.92
C LEU A 38 -12.19 7.86 4.59
N GLN A 39 -12.54 7.64 3.33
CA GLN A 39 -13.94 7.50 2.90
C GLN A 39 -14.47 6.09 3.12
N TRP A 40 -13.68 5.07 2.81
CA TRP A 40 -14.10 3.67 2.90
C TRP A 40 -14.13 3.13 4.33
N LYS A 41 -13.35 3.72 5.24
CA LYS A 41 -13.20 3.29 6.63
C LYS A 41 -13.12 1.77 6.79
N PRO A 42 -12.20 1.10 6.08
CA PRO A 42 -12.14 -0.37 6.05
C PRO A 42 -11.79 -0.99 7.40
N TRP A 43 -11.42 -0.19 8.40
CA TRP A 43 -11.19 -0.59 9.79
C TRP A 43 -12.49 -0.77 10.59
N GLU A 44 -13.66 -0.42 10.03
CA GLU A 44 -14.94 -0.71 10.65
C GLU A 44 -15.25 -2.23 10.58
N PRO A 45 -16.08 -2.76 11.50
CA PRO A 45 -16.46 -4.17 11.48
C PRO A 45 -17.09 -4.57 10.14
N LEU A 46 -16.99 -5.86 9.81
CA LEU A 46 -17.63 -6.40 8.61
C LEU A 46 -19.11 -6.01 8.57
N VAL A 47 -19.52 -5.47 7.42
CA VAL A 47 -20.91 -5.02 7.20
C VAL A 47 -21.87 -6.21 7.23
N GLU A 48 -21.45 -7.36 6.71
CA GLU A 48 -22.21 -8.62 6.75
C GLU A 48 -21.29 -9.82 6.98
N GLU A 49 -21.74 -10.76 7.80
CA GLU A 49 -21.06 -12.05 7.97
C GLU A 49 -21.28 -12.93 6.74
N PRO A 50 -20.23 -13.64 6.27
CA PRO A 50 -20.37 -14.50 5.10
C PRO A 50 -21.28 -15.70 5.41
N PRO A 51 -22.17 -16.12 4.50
CA PRO A 51 -22.97 -17.32 4.66
C PRO A 51 -22.11 -18.58 4.87
N ALA A 52 -22.63 -19.53 5.65
CA ALA A 52 -21.90 -20.65 6.26
C ALA A 52 -21.10 -21.56 5.30
N ASN A 53 -21.34 -21.51 3.99
CA ASN A 53 -20.66 -22.32 2.98
C ASN A 53 -19.87 -21.50 1.93
N GLN A 54 -19.81 -20.16 2.04
CA GLN A 54 -19.21 -19.31 1.00
C GLN A 54 -17.71 -19.56 0.78
N TRP A 55 -16.97 -19.91 1.84
CA TRP A 55 -15.52 -20.07 1.80
C TRP A 55 -15.05 -21.51 1.99
N LYS A 56 -15.95 -22.50 1.81
CA LYS A 56 -15.59 -23.92 1.99
C LYS A 56 -15.11 -24.52 0.67
N TRP A 57 -13.85 -24.94 0.62
CA TRP A 57 -13.24 -25.61 -0.53
C TRP A 57 -12.17 -26.64 -0.11
N PRO A 58 -12.11 -27.85 -0.71
CA PRO A 58 -13.11 -28.51 -1.56
C PRO A 58 -14.29 -29.07 -0.73
N ILE A 59 -15.40 -29.42 -1.39
CA ILE A 59 -16.59 -30.04 -0.79
C ILE A 59 -16.39 -31.54 -0.64
#